data_AF-A0ABD5FYK8-F1
#
_entry.id   AF-A0ABD5FYK8-F1
#
_cell.length_a   1.000
_cell.length_b   1.000
_cell.length_c   1.000
_cell.angle_alpha   90.00
_cell.angle_beta   90.00
_cell.angle_gamma   90.00
#
_symmetry.space_group_name_H-M   'P 1'
#
loop_
_entity.id
_entity.type
_entity.pdbx_description
1 polymer ?
#
loop_
_entity_poly.entity_id
_entity_poly.type
_entity_poly.pdbx_seq_one_letter_code
_entity_poly.pdbx_strand_id
1 'polypeptide(L)'
;MNIADGTSYELLPADCYQLTKSSVDIPANERLLKGELTYDPAKIQELSGYDHLKYVLPLRATSSGMPFVSGRSVVLLGFKVSEPIVTIMNAGVEEINLAEVKELPVQIGVPFTNKWEISCRLESRQSVIDAYNTAHGTYFSMLPSDAYAAPETSILHSGVNQVTATYKLKDDVLPGNYMLPVQIAEVTSDATIRADKDVYAAYSIIKEGDKLSKTDWKIVSFTTEEASGEGSNNGHAKHLIDGNVETFWHSRWQGGSDPLPYEIIIDMNHRVKIAQIELLPRGRGSNNPIKVVRFEASEDGTNWESIGQFGFTNQDAALKYYVKSSTARYIKLVIPDGVGNGTVAAIRELDVRGTVVN
;
A
#
# COMPACT_ATOMS: atom_id res chain seq x y z
N MET A 1 22.72 15.87 39.34
CA MET A 1 22.34 15.75 37.92
C MET A 1 20.95 15.17 37.84
N ASN A 2 20.74 13.87 38.09
CA ASN A 2 19.40 13.24 38.11
C ASN A 2 18.28 14.05 38.79
N ILE A 3 18.50 14.51 40.04
CA ILE A 3 17.50 15.33 40.76
C ILE A 3 17.27 16.71 40.12
N ALA A 4 18.32 17.34 39.61
CA ALA A 4 18.25 18.70 39.05
C ALA A 4 17.66 18.72 37.63
N ASP A 5 17.92 17.65 36.86
CA ASP A 5 17.57 17.56 35.43
C ASP A 5 16.34 16.65 35.19
N GLY A 6 15.75 16.10 36.24
CA GLY A 6 14.59 15.20 36.13
C GLY A 6 14.91 13.87 35.44
N THR A 7 16.17 13.42 35.51
CA THR A 7 16.64 12.19 34.85
C THR A 7 16.89 11.08 35.86
N SER A 8 17.04 9.85 35.36
CA SER A 8 17.29 8.64 36.16
C SER A 8 18.51 7.86 35.66
N TYR A 9 19.52 8.56 35.14
CA TYR A 9 20.70 7.89 34.58
C TYR A 9 21.49 7.10 35.62
N GLU A 10 21.97 5.93 35.22
CA GLU A 10 22.82 5.05 36.02
C GLU A 10 24.28 5.16 35.58
N LEU A 11 25.23 4.86 36.47
CA LEU A 11 26.64 4.83 36.13
C LEU A 11 26.93 3.64 35.20
N LEU A 12 27.62 3.89 34.09
CA LEU A 12 28.04 2.81 33.19
C LEU A 12 28.94 1.80 33.93
N PRO A 13 28.63 0.49 33.92
CA PRO A 13 29.45 -0.52 34.58
C PRO A 13 30.89 -0.56 34.09
N ALA A 14 31.82 -0.84 35.00
CA ALA A 14 33.26 -0.76 34.75
C ALA A 14 33.78 -1.80 33.74
N ASP A 15 33.04 -2.86 33.47
CA ASP A 15 33.37 -3.88 32.49
C ASP A 15 32.88 -3.55 31.07
N CYS A 16 32.12 -2.46 30.90
CA CYS A 16 31.67 -1.94 29.61
C CYS A 16 32.64 -0.94 28.98
N TYR A 17 33.67 -0.48 29.70
CA TYR A 17 34.61 0.51 29.19
C TYR A 17 36.03 0.35 29.75
N GLN A 18 36.99 0.91 29.03
CA GLN A 18 38.37 1.01 29.44
C GLN A 18 38.90 2.40 29.12
N LEU A 19 39.46 3.06 30.14
CA LEU A 19 40.21 4.31 29.99
C LEU A 19 41.68 3.97 29.76
N THR A 20 42.20 4.29 28.58
CA THR A 20 43.62 4.20 28.26
C THR A 20 44.24 5.60 28.26
N LYS A 21 45.50 5.72 28.69
CA LYS A 21 46.20 7.01 28.88
C LYS A 21 45.47 7.96 29.85
N SER A 22 45.10 7.46 31.03
CA SER A 22 44.35 8.22 32.06
C SER A 22 45.20 9.23 32.85
N SER A 23 46.52 9.20 32.72
CA SER A 23 47.45 10.18 33.29
C SER A 23 48.46 10.58 32.23
N VAL A 24 48.53 11.87 31.89
CA VAL A 24 49.41 12.38 30.84
C VAL A 24 49.92 13.78 31.20
N ASP A 25 51.21 14.02 30.98
CA ASP A 25 51.82 15.32 31.14
C ASP A 25 51.51 16.21 29.93
N ILE A 26 51.13 17.47 30.18
CA ILE A 26 50.91 18.47 29.12
C ILE A 26 52.22 19.25 28.91
N PRO A 27 52.91 19.09 27.77
CA PRO A 27 54.11 19.87 27.48
C PRO A 27 53.80 21.36 27.40
N ALA A 28 54.78 22.21 27.75
CA ALA A 28 54.60 23.67 27.85
C ALA A 28 54.15 24.36 26.54
N ASN A 29 54.30 23.69 25.39
CA ASN A 29 53.94 24.18 24.07
C ASN A 29 52.63 23.60 23.52
N GLU A 30 51.94 22.72 24.24
CA GLU A 30 50.64 22.17 23.84
C GLU A 30 49.47 22.79 24.61
N ARG A 31 48.30 22.84 23.95
CA ARG A 31 47.06 23.39 24.52
C ARG A 31 45.90 22.38 24.55
N LEU A 32 46.08 21.21 23.96
CA LEU A 32 45.06 20.19 23.80
C LEU A 32 45.68 18.84 24.12
N LEU A 33 44.96 18.02 24.88
CA LEU A 33 45.35 16.64 25.12
C LEU A 33 44.16 15.71 24.86
N LYS A 34 44.43 14.55 24.27
CA LYS A 34 43.41 13.54 23.95
C LYS A 34 43.64 12.30 24.83
N GLY A 35 42.74 12.06 25.78
CA GLY A 35 42.60 10.75 26.40
C GLY A 35 41.90 9.78 25.45
N GLU A 36 42.04 8.48 25.67
CA GLU A 36 41.36 7.44 24.90
C GLU A 36 40.36 6.69 25.80
N LEU A 37 39.13 6.57 25.31
CA LEU A 37 38.08 5.78 25.93
C LEU A 37 37.66 4.70 24.92
N THR A 38 37.81 3.44 25.30
CA THR A 38 37.24 2.31 24.58
C THR A 38 36.03 1.82 25.34
N TYR A 39 34.98 1.42 24.64
CA TYR A 39 33.75 0.88 25.23
C TYR A 39 33.26 -0.33 24.43
N ASP A 40 32.42 -1.15 25.06
CA ASP A 40 31.86 -2.38 24.49
C ASP A 40 30.36 -2.19 24.22
N PRO A 41 29.95 -1.92 22.97
CA PRO A 41 28.54 -1.72 22.62
C PRO A 41 27.66 -2.93 22.90
N ALA A 42 28.19 -4.17 22.86
CA ALA A 42 27.39 -5.37 23.08
C ALA A 42 26.97 -5.47 24.55
N LYS A 43 27.91 -5.27 25.48
CA LYS A 43 27.59 -5.22 26.92
C LYS A 43 26.65 -4.08 27.28
N ILE A 44 26.83 -2.91 26.67
CA ILE A 44 25.93 -1.77 26.91
C ILE A 44 24.51 -2.10 26.44
N GLN A 45 24.39 -2.73 25.26
CA GLN A 45 23.11 -3.18 24.73
C GLN A 45 22.43 -4.21 25.63
N GLU A 46 23.17 -5.16 26.21
CA GLU A 46 22.63 -6.13 27.18
C GLU A 46 22.06 -5.45 28.43
N LEU A 47 22.63 -4.31 28.85
CA LEU A 47 22.21 -3.57 30.04
C LEU A 47 21.02 -2.63 29.80
N SER A 48 21.01 -1.92 28.67
CA SER A 48 20.00 -0.88 28.39
C SER A 48 18.95 -1.26 27.35
N GLY A 49 19.17 -2.34 26.61
CA GLY A 49 18.49 -2.57 25.34
C GLY A 49 18.89 -1.54 24.28
N TYR A 50 18.21 -1.58 23.14
CA TYR A 50 18.39 -0.61 22.06
C TYR A 50 17.60 0.68 22.30
N ASP A 51 18.12 1.77 21.79
CA ASP A 51 17.50 3.09 21.71
C ASP A 51 17.11 3.77 23.04
N HIS A 52 17.62 3.26 24.16
CA HIS A 52 17.45 3.86 25.48
C HIS A 52 18.76 4.49 25.97
N LEU A 53 18.70 5.75 26.39
CA LEU A 53 19.79 6.39 27.13
C LEU A 53 19.59 6.16 28.62
N LYS A 54 20.22 5.10 29.16
CA LYS A 54 20.12 4.73 30.58
C LYS A 54 21.45 4.94 31.32
N TYR A 55 22.55 4.58 30.68
CA TYR A 55 23.87 4.60 31.30
C TYR A 55 24.70 5.80 30.85
N VAL A 56 25.38 6.43 31.81
CA VAL A 56 26.28 7.55 31.58
C VAL A 56 27.64 7.30 32.21
N LEU A 57 28.69 7.81 31.58
CA LEU A 57 30.05 7.80 32.12
C LEU A 57 30.47 9.25 32.44
N PRO A 58 30.44 9.65 33.72
CA PRO A 58 31.01 10.93 34.15
C PRO A 58 32.54 10.80 34.21
N LEU A 59 33.23 11.61 33.41
CA LEU A 59 34.68 11.72 33.44
C LEU A 59 35.06 13.06 34.10
N ARG A 60 36.00 13.01 35.04
CA ARG A 60 36.52 14.19 35.73
C ARG A 60 38.03 14.30 35.53
N ALA A 61 38.47 15.46 35.06
CA ALA A 61 39.89 15.81 35.00
C ALA A 61 40.36 16.34 36.36
N THR A 62 41.54 15.88 36.78
CA THR A 62 42.25 16.35 37.99
C THR A 62 43.68 16.70 37.62
N SER A 63 44.23 17.74 38.24
CA SER A 63 45.58 18.25 38.00
C SER A 63 46.39 18.18 39.29
N SER A 64 47.62 17.70 39.23
CA SER A 64 48.61 17.80 40.30
C SER A 64 49.33 19.15 40.34
N GLY A 65 49.20 19.95 39.27
CA GLY A 65 49.74 21.30 39.14
C GLY A 65 48.68 22.36 39.44
N MET A 66 48.48 23.31 38.51
CA MET A 66 47.46 24.35 38.69
C MET A 66 46.04 23.75 38.68
N PRO A 67 45.14 24.23 39.56
CA PRO A 67 43.76 23.76 39.61
C PRO A 67 42.98 24.18 38.36
N PHE A 68 42.06 23.32 37.92
CA PHE A 68 41.14 23.64 36.84
C PHE A 68 40.15 24.74 37.25
N VAL A 69 39.68 25.50 36.26
CA VAL A 69 38.57 26.43 36.43
C VAL A 69 37.33 25.65 36.87
N SER A 70 36.65 26.14 37.91
CA SER A 70 35.43 25.53 38.44
C SER A 70 34.39 25.30 37.33
N GLY A 71 33.79 24.11 37.32
CA GLY A 71 32.79 23.72 36.32
C GLY A 71 33.33 23.32 34.95
N ARG A 72 34.65 23.39 34.69
CA ARG A 72 35.25 23.04 33.39
C ARG A 72 36.08 21.74 33.39
N SER A 73 35.90 20.89 34.40
CA SER A 73 36.68 19.66 34.57
C SER A 73 35.88 18.38 34.43
N VAL A 74 34.58 18.45 34.09
CA VAL A 74 33.71 17.27 34.00
C VAL A 74 33.06 17.20 32.63
N VAL A 75 33.05 16.00 32.05
CA VAL A 75 32.21 15.65 30.89
C VAL A 75 31.32 14.47 31.28
N LEU A 76 30.09 14.46 30.76
CA LEU A 76 29.19 13.32 30.89
C LEU A 76 28.99 12.72 29.50
N LEU A 77 29.33 11.45 29.34
CA LEU A 77 29.10 10.71 28.11
C LEU A 77 27.86 9.85 28.28
N GLY A 78 26.86 10.06 27.43
CA GLY A 78 25.67 9.21 27.36
C GLY A 78 25.83 8.12 26.31
N PHE A 79 25.47 6.89 26.66
CA PHE A 79 25.55 5.75 25.75
C PHE A 79 24.13 5.30 25.37
N LYS A 80 23.84 5.39 24.08
CA LYS A 80 22.62 4.90 23.45
C LYS A 80 23.03 3.99 22.30
N VAL A 81 22.75 2.69 22.40
CA VAL A 81 23.02 1.74 21.31
C VAL A 81 21.79 1.70 20.42
N SER A 82 21.93 2.03 19.14
CA SER A 82 20.82 1.95 18.19
C SER A 82 20.63 0.54 17.65
N GLU A 83 19.38 0.13 17.49
CA GLU A 83 19.05 -1.16 16.87
C GLU A 83 19.49 -1.14 15.40
N PRO A 84 20.31 -2.11 14.93
CA PRO A 84 20.67 -2.20 13.53
C PRO A 84 19.49 -2.72 12.71
N ILE A 85 18.82 -1.82 12.00
CA ILE A 85 17.64 -2.12 11.20
C ILE A 85 17.93 -1.85 9.72
N VAL A 86 17.54 -2.80 8.86
CA VAL A 86 17.42 -2.60 7.42
C VAL A 86 15.97 -2.21 7.12
N THR A 87 15.78 -1.14 6.35
CA THR A 87 14.46 -0.63 6.00
C THR A 87 14.38 -0.28 4.51
N ILE A 88 13.16 -0.03 4.02
CA ILE A 88 12.92 0.53 2.70
C ILE A 88 12.94 2.05 2.82
N MET A 89 13.86 2.70 2.10
CA MET A 89 14.14 4.13 2.16
C MET A 89 13.13 4.97 1.38
N ASN A 90 12.53 4.40 0.32
CA ASN A 90 11.47 5.03 -0.47
C ASN A 90 10.09 4.46 -0.12
N ALA A 91 9.79 4.44 1.18
CA ALA A 91 8.51 3.95 1.68
C ALA A 91 7.34 4.81 1.21
N GLY A 92 6.19 4.17 1.00
CA GLY A 92 4.96 4.83 0.57
C GLY A 92 4.38 4.21 -0.69
N VAL A 93 3.40 4.90 -1.27
CA VAL A 93 2.68 4.47 -2.47
C VAL A 93 2.98 5.46 -3.60
N GLU A 94 3.46 4.95 -4.73
CA GLU A 94 3.73 5.71 -5.94
C GLU A 94 2.76 5.28 -7.05
N GLU A 95 2.16 6.27 -7.72
CA GLU A 95 1.31 6.03 -8.89
C GLU A 95 2.15 5.93 -10.16
N ILE A 96 1.95 4.85 -10.92
CA ILE A 96 2.77 4.53 -12.08
C ILE A 96 2.00 4.76 -13.37
N ASN A 97 2.52 5.67 -14.20
CA ASN A 97 2.15 5.78 -15.59
C ASN A 97 2.95 4.79 -16.44
N LEU A 98 2.30 3.71 -16.89
CA LEU A 98 2.93 2.65 -17.70
C LEU A 98 3.49 3.11 -19.06
N ALA A 99 3.10 4.29 -19.54
CA ALA A 99 3.65 4.87 -20.76
C ALA A 99 5.06 5.45 -20.55
N GLU A 100 5.40 5.80 -19.31
CA GLU A 100 6.62 6.55 -18.98
C GLU A 100 7.58 5.72 -18.12
N VAL A 101 7.05 4.83 -17.29
CA VAL A 101 7.82 4.08 -16.29
C VAL A 101 7.76 2.58 -16.56
N LYS A 102 8.94 1.96 -16.65
CA LYS A 102 9.12 0.50 -16.83
C LYS A 102 9.92 -0.15 -15.72
N GLU A 103 10.48 0.65 -14.81
CA GLU A 103 11.31 0.19 -13.71
C GLU A 103 10.73 0.71 -12.40
N LEU A 104 10.56 -0.18 -11.43
CA LEU A 104 9.98 0.11 -10.12
C LEU A 104 11.07 -0.15 -9.06
N PRO A 105 11.81 0.90 -8.65
CA PRO A 105 13.00 0.75 -7.83
C PRO A 105 12.66 0.74 -6.33
N VAL A 106 12.94 -0.36 -5.64
CA VAL A 106 12.84 -0.45 -4.18
C VAL A 106 14.21 -0.17 -3.57
N GLN A 107 14.32 0.93 -2.82
CA GLN A 107 15.56 1.37 -2.19
C GLN A 107 15.65 0.76 -0.80
N ILE A 108 16.60 -0.14 -0.58
CA ILE A 108 16.84 -0.82 0.69
C ILE A 108 18.08 -0.20 1.32
N GLY A 109 18.04 0.12 2.61
CA GLY A 109 19.19 0.73 3.25
C GLY A 109 19.24 0.56 4.76
N VAL A 110 20.34 1.03 5.32
CA VAL A 110 20.60 1.08 6.76
C VAL A 110 20.96 2.52 7.19
N PRO A 111 20.55 2.97 8.39
CA PRO A 111 20.86 4.33 8.89
C PRO A 111 22.26 4.43 9.55
N PHE A 112 23.14 3.46 9.30
CA PHE A 112 24.48 3.36 9.90
C PHE A 112 25.52 2.97 8.85
N THR A 113 26.81 3.14 9.19
CA THR A 113 27.90 2.62 8.35
C THR A 113 27.88 1.09 8.35
N ASN A 114 27.47 0.49 7.24
CA ASN A 114 27.43 -0.94 7.10
C ASN A 114 28.85 -1.55 7.15
N LYS A 115 29.05 -2.56 7.99
CA LYS A 115 30.31 -3.31 8.10
C LYS A 115 30.19 -4.77 7.66
N TRP A 116 29.02 -5.20 7.23
CA TRP A 116 28.68 -6.60 6.99
C TRP A 116 28.12 -6.81 5.59
N GLU A 117 28.11 -8.06 5.16
CA GLU A 117 27.24 -8.50 4.06
C GLU A 117 25.82 -8.68 4.62
N ILE A 118 24.86 -7.97 4.03
CA ILE A 118 23.45 -8.04 4.44
C ILE A 118 22.64 -8.44 3.22
N SER A 119 22.12 -9.66 3.24
CA SER A 119 21.22 -10.15 2.20
C SER A 119 19.77 -9.91 2.62
N CYS A 120 18.99 -9.35 1.69
CA CYS A 120 17.60 -8.96 1.89
C CYS A 120 16.71 -9.68 0.88
N ARG A 121 15.80 -10.51 1.40
CA ARG A 121 14.76 -11.13 0.59
C ARG A 121 13.51 -10.25 0.62
N LEU A 122 13.04 -9.86 -0.56
CA LEU A 122 11.83 -9.07 -0.73
C LEU A 122 10.61 -9.96 -0.95
N GLU A 123 9.45 -9.47 -0.55
CA GLU A 123 8.17 -10.12 -0.83
C GLU A 123 7.04 -9.12 -1.01
N SER A 124 5.97 -9.59 -1.64
CA SER A 124 4.70 -8.88 -1.76
C SER A 124 3.64 -9.53 -0.87
N ARG A 125 2.89 -8.73 -0.11
CA ARG A 125 1.84 -9.23 0.78
C ARG A 125 0.48 -8.62 0.46
N GLN A 126 -0.53 -9.49 0.38
CA GLN A 126 -1.92 -9.10 0.14
C GLN A 126 -2.47 -8.15 1.22
N SER A 127 -2.05 -8.34 2.48
CA SER A 127 -2.49 -7.51 3.61
C SER A 127 -2.17 -6.01 3.44
N VAL A 128 -1.10 -5.66 2.71
CA VAL A 128 -0.76 -4.27 2.40
C VAL A 128 -1.78 -3.67 1.44
N ILE A 129 -2.18 -4.44 0.42
CA ILE A 129 -3.20 -4.02 -0.56
C ILE A 129 -4.56 -3.88 0.15
N ASP A 130 -4.92 -4.84 1.01
CA ASP A 130 -6.19 -4.82 1.73
C ASP A 130 -6.31 -3.61 2.67
N ALA A 131 -5.23 -3.29 3.38
CA ALA A 131 -5.15 -2.11 4.24
C ALA A 131 -5.28 -0.82 3.42
N TYR A 132 -4.57 -0.73 2.29
CA TYR A 132 -4.67 0.42 1.39
C TYR A 132 -6.08 0.58 0.80
N ASN A 133 -6.67 -0.50 0.28
CA ASN A 133 -8.02 -0.50 -0.26
C ASN A 133 -9.06 -0.05 0.77
N THR A 134 -8.94 -0.52 2.00
CA THR A 134 -9.83 -0.13 3.10
C THR A 134 -9.67 1.35 3.45
N ALA A 135 -8.43 1.83 3.56
CA ALA A 135 -8.14 3.22 3.95
C ALA A 135 -8.55 4.23 2.87
N HIS A 136 -8.47 3.86 1.60
CA HIS A 136 -8.68 4.77 0.47
C HIS A 136 -9.98 4.52 -0.31
N GLY A 137 -10.76 3.49 0.05
CA GLY A 137 -11.97 3.11 -0.69
C GLY A 137 -11.66 2.65 -2.12
N THR A 138 -10.50 2.04 -2.34
CA THR A 138 -10.03 1.54 -3.65
C THR A 138 -10.18 0.02 -3.75
N TYR A 139 -9.97 -0.53 -4.94
CA TYR A 139 -10.07 -1.97 -5.22
C TYR A 139 -8.89 -2.47 -6.05
N PHE A 140 -7.66 -2.21 -5.60
CA PHE A 140 -6.48 -2.76 -6.23
C PHE A 140 -6.39 -4.28 -5.99
N SER A 141 -5.96 -5.03 -7.01
CA SER A 141 -5.53 -6.42 -6.89
C SER A 141 -4.00 -6.50 -6.96
N MET A 142 -3.40 -7.59 -6.51
CA MET A 142 -1.95 -7.78 -6.69
C MET A 142 -1.56 -7.73 -8.17
N LEU A 143 -0.48 -7.01 -8.49
CA LEU A 143 0.11 -7.05 -9.83
C LEU A 143 0.52 -8.49 -10.15
N PRO A 144 0.05 -9.08 -11.26
CA PRO A 144 0.40 -10.45 -11.63
C PRO A 144 1.92 -10.63 -11.76
N SER A 145 2.45 -11.75 -11.25
CA SER A 145 3.89 -12.01 -11.29
C SER A 145 4.45 -12.20 -12.70
N ASP A 146 3.60 -12.50 -13.68
CA ASP A 146 3.96 -12.54 -15.09
C ASP A 146 4.05 -11.15 -15.72
N ALA A 147 3.58 -10.09 -15.08
CA ALA A 147 3.63 -8.71 -15.57
C ALA A 147 4.98 -8.00 -15.31
N TYR A 148 5.88 -8.64 -14.54
CA TYR A 148 7.19 -8.07 -14.22
C TYR A 148 8.27 -9.14 -14.09
N ALA A 149 9.53 -8.72 -14.14
CA ALA A 149 10.68 -9.49 -13.68
C ALA A 149 11.11 -8.96 -12.31
N ALA A 150 11.11 -9.83 -11.29
CA ALA A 150 11.61 -9.49 -9.96
C ALA A 150 13.14 -9.35 -9.98
N PRO A 151 13.72 -8.47 -9.15
CA PRO A 151 15.17 -8.41 -8.99
C PRO A 151 15.69 -9.70 -8.35
N GLU A 152 16.98 -9.98 -8.55
CA GLU A 152 17.69 -10.98 -7.74
C GLU A 152 17.73 -10.55 -6.26
N THR A 153 18.19 -11.47 -5.39
CA THR A 153 18.33 -11.17 -3.96
C THR A 153 19.22 -9.95 -3.77
N SER A 154 18.73 -8.96 -3.01
CA SER A 154 19.43 -7.70 -2.82
C SER A 154 20.46 -7.83 -1.72
N ILE A 155 21.71 -7.45 -2.00
CA ILE A 155 22.81 -7.57 -1.05
C ILE A 155 23.40 -6.17 -0.82
N LEU A 156 23.43 -5.74 0.45
CA LEU A 156 24.27 -4.62 0.87
C LEU A 156 25.64 -5.16 1.24
N HIS A 157 26.62 -4.89 0.37
CA HIS A 157 28.01 -5.24 0.63
C HIS A 157 28.58 -4.41 1.78
N SER A 158 29.63 -4.93 2.43
CA SER A 158 30.34 -4.18 3.48
C SER A 158 30.79 -2.81 2.96
N GLY A 159 30.53 -1.75 3.74
CA GLY A 159 30.78 -0.36 3.35
C GLY A 159 29.68 0.29 2.48
N VAL A 160 28.70 -0.48 2.01
CA VAL A 160 27.55 0.03 1.24
C VAL A 160 26.33 0.13 2.15
N ASN A 161 25.77 1.34 2.26
CA ASN A 161 24.64 1.63 3.15
C ASN A 161 23.26 1.54 2.45
N GLN A 162 23.24 1.41 1.13
CA GLN A 162 22.02 1.39 0.33
C GLN A 162 22.21 0.58 -0.96
N VAL A 163 21.19 -0.17 -1.34
CA VAL A 163 21.09 -0.88 -2.62
C VAL A 163 19.70 -0.67 -3.22
N THR A 164 19.60 -0.71 -4.55
CA THR A 164 18.31 -0.59 -5.26
C THR A 164 17.95 -1.93 -5.89
N ALA A 165 16.78 -2.45 -5.53
CA ALA A 165 16.19 -3.64 -6.12
C ALA A 165 15.13 -3.20 -7.15
N THR A 166 15.37 -3.42 -8.44
CA THR A 166 14.49 -2.93 -9.49
C THR A 166 13.59 -4.03 -10.04
N TYR A 167 12.28 -3.88 -9.86
CA TYR A 167 11.27 -4.69 -10.56
C TYR A 167 11.06 -4.10 -11.96
N LYS A 168 11.22 -4.93 -12.99
CA LYS A 168 11.10 -4.49 -14.39
C LYS A 168 9.74 -4.89 -14.95
N LEU A 169 8.91 -3.93 -15.27
CA LEU A 169 7.61 -4.15 -15.91
C LEU A 169 7.80 -4.68 -17.32
N LYS A 170 6.95 -5.61 -17.73
CA LYS A 170 6.87 -6.08 -19.11
C LYS A 170 5.96 -5.17 -19.93
N ASP A 171 5.99 -5.31 -21.26
CA ASP A 171 5.17 -4.49 -22.15
C ASP A 171 3.71 -4.97 -22.25
N ASP A 172 3.49 -6.25 -21.97
CA ASP A 172 2.23 -6.98 -22.14
C ASP A 172 1.38 -7.04 -20.86
N VAL A 173 1.61 -6.15 -19.89
CA VAL A 173 0.74 -6.04 -18.69
C VAL A 173 -0.72 -5.95 -19.14
N LEU A 174 -1.57 -6.88 -18.73
CA LEU A 174 -2.98 -6.82 -19.10
C LEU A 174 -3.68 -5.62 -18.42
N PRO A 175 -4.75 -5.06 -19.01
CA PRO A 175 -5.62 -4.10 -18.32
C PRO A 175 -6.03 -4.56 -16.92
N GLY A 176 -6.15 -3.60 -16.00
CA GLY A 176 -6.57 -3.83 -14.62
C GLY A 176 -6.09 -2.76 -13.65
N ASN A 177 -6.55 -2.87 -12.40
CA ASN A 177 -6.18 -1.97 -11.31
C ASN A 177 -5.30 -2.76 -10.34
N TYR A 178 -3.99 -2.58 -10.44
CA TYR A 178 -2.99 -3.37 -9.75
C TYR A 178 -2.22 -2.59 -8.70
N MET A 179 -1.71 -3.31 -7.70
CA MET A 179 -0.69 -2.82 -6.79
C MET A 179 0.42 -3.85 -6.66
N LEU A 180 1.67 -3.38 -6.71
CA LEU A 180 2.85 -4.17 -6.32
C LEU A 180 3.36 -3.63 -4.98
N PRO A 181 2.91 -4.16 -3.83
CA PRO A 181 3.50 -3.81 -2.54
C PRO A 181 4.75 -4.65 -2.34
N VAL A 182 5.86 -4.04 -1.93
CA VAL A 182 7.13 -4.72 -1.66
C VAL A 182 7.59 -4.38 -0.26
N GLN A 183 7.88 -5.41 0.53
CA GLN A 183 8.45 -5.30 1.88
C GLN A 183 9.64 -6.24 2.03
N ILE A 184 10.43 -6.02 3.09
CA ILE A 184 11.52 -6.91 3.45
C ILE A 184 10.92 -8.12 4.19
N ALA A 185 11.00 -9.29 3.58
CA ALA A 185 10.57 -10.55 4.19
C ALA A 185 11.55 -10.98 5.29
N GLU A 186 12.83 -10.91 4.95
CA GLU A 186 13.91 -11.55 5.70
C GLU A 186 15.24 -10.83 5.45
N VAL A 187 16.05 -10.78 6.50
CA VAL A 187 17.42 -10.26 6.49
C VAL A 187 18.33 -11.35 7.04
N THR A 188 19.42 -11.63 6.33
CA THR A 188 20.48 -12.54 6.78
C THR A 188 21.82 -11.81 6.75
N SER A 189 22.57 -11.89 7.85
CA SER A 189 23.89 -11.28 8.01
C SER A 189 24.69 -11.99 9.11
N ASP A 190 26.00 -11.79 9.14
CA ASP A 190 26.89 -12.27 10.22
C ASP A 190 26.69 -11.50 11.54
N ALA A 191 25.97 -10.38 11.50
CA ALA A 191 25.53 -9.64 12.68
C ALA A 191 24.02 -9.82 12.91
N THR A 192 23.59 -9.60 14.15
CA THR A 192 22.16 -9.51 14.49
C THR A 192 21.61 -8.20 13.94
N ILE A 193 20.95 -8.27 12.77
CA ILE A 193 20.35 -7.15 12.07
C ILE A 193 18.88 -7.47 11.82
N ARG A 194 17.98 -6.54 12.15
CA ARG A 194 16.53 -6.72 11.99
C ARG A 194 16.06 -6.16 10.66
N ALA A 195 15.05 -6.81 10.07
CA ALA A 195 14.24 -6.21 9.02
C ALA A 195 13.15 -5.32 9.61
N ASP A 196 12.94 -4.14 9.03
CA ASP A 196 11.73 -3.36 9.25
C ASP A 196 10.58 -3.95 8.45
N LYS A 197 9.68 -4.69 9.13
CA LYS A 197 8.56 -5.41 8.49
C LYS A 197 7.30 -4.56 8.31
N ASP A 198 7.27 -3.39 8.93
CA ASP A 198 6.10 -2.49 8.89
C ASP A 198 6.21 -1.47 7.75
N VAL A 199 7.37 -1.41 7.09
CA VAL A 199 7.66 -0.48 6.00
C VAL A 199 7.60 -1.19 4.65
N TYR A 200 6.97 -0.53 3.68
CA TYR A 200 6.84 -1.02 2.31
C TYR A 200 6.98 0.13 1.29
N ALA A 201 7.49 -0.21 0.10
CA ALA A 201 7.29 0.57 -1.11
C ALA A 201 6.18 -0.10 -1.92
N ALA A 202 5.19 0.65 -2.39
CA ALA A 202 4.10 0.12 -3.18
C ALA A 202 3.90 0.95 -4.45
N TYR A 203 3.58 0.26 -5.54
CA TYR A 203 3.34 0.87 -6.84
C TYR A 203 1.92 0.59 -7.28
N SER A 204 1.08 1.63 -7.37
CA SER A 204 -0.28 1.50 -7.92
C SER A 204 -0.25 1.72 -9.43
N ILE A 205 -0.80 0.77 -10.16
CA ILE A 205 -0.78 0.70 -11.63
C ILE A 205 -2.22 0.55 -12.11
N ILE A 206 -2.73 1.56 -12.79
CA ILE A 206 -4.04 1.50 -13.46
C ILE A 206 -3.77 1.40 -14.96
N LYS A 207 -4.13 0.27 -15.55
CA LYS A 207 -4.15 0.09 -17.00
C LYS A 207 -5.59 -0.04 -17.46
N GLU A 208 -6.08 0.95 -18.19
CA GLU A 208 -7.43 0.89 -18.73
C GLU A 208 -7.52 -0.15 -19.86
N GLY A 209 -8.66 -0.84 -19.90
CA GLY A 209 -9.01 -1.72 -21.01
C GLY A 209 -9.85 -1.02 -22.07
N ASP A 210 -9.94 -1.65 -23.23
CA ASP A 210 -10.91 -1.29 -24.24
C ASP A 210 -12.32 -1.74 -23.80
N LYS A 211 -13.35 -0.98 -24.21
CA LYS A 211 -14.74 -1.40 -23.99
C LYS A 211 -15.01 -2.67 -24.79
N LEU A 212 -15.60 -3.68 -24.15
CA LEU A 212 -15.95 -4.93 -24.80
C LEU A 212 -17.23 -4.79 -25.62
N SER A 213 -17.33 -5.58 -26.69
CA SER A 213 -18.59 -5.73 -27.43
C SER A 213 -19.63 -6.42 -26.55
N LYS A 214 -20.85 -5.89 -26.55
CA LYS A 214 -22.01 -6.45 -25.82
C LYS A 214 -22.90 -7.34 -26.67
N THR A 215 -22.53 -7.59 -27.93
CA THR A 215 -23.36 -8.32 -28.92
C THR A 215 -23.79 -9.71 -28.46
N ASP A 216 -22.94 -10.38 -27.67
CA ASP A 216 -23.20 -11.73 -27.18
C ASP A 216 -23.77 -11.73 -25.75
N TRP A 217 -23.92 -10.55 -25.13
CA TRP A 217 -24.33 -10.47 -23.74
C TRP A 217 -25.81 -10.79 -23.58
N LYS A 218 -26.16 -11.41 -22.44
CA LYS A 218 -27.54 -11.77 -22.11
C LYS A 218 -27.84 -11.44 -20.66
N ILE A 219 -29.05 -10.90 -20.43
CA ILE A 219 -29.61 -10.85 -19.07
C ILE A 219 -29.97 -12.28 -18.66
N VAL A 220 -29.38 -12.74 -17.56
CA VAL A 220 -29.67 -14.06 -16.96
C VAL A 220 -30.85 -13.96 -16.02
N SER A 221 -30.84 -12.95 -15.14
CA SER A 221 -31.90 -12.65 -14.19
C SER A 221 -31.88 -11.19 -13.78
N PHE A 222 -33.00 -10.71 -13.24
CA PHE A 222 -33.14 -9.39 -12.66
C PHE A 222 -34.19 -9.42 -11.55
N THR A 223 -34.07 -8.54 -10.55
CA THR A 223 -35.11 -8.38 -9.52
C THR A 223 -36.33 -7.62 -10.03
N THR A 224 -36.09 -6.54 -10.78
CA THR A 224 -37.13 -5.59 -11.19
C THR A 224 -36.82 -5.00 -12.56
N GLU A 225 -37.86 -4.70 -13.32
CA GLU A 225 -37.82 -3.90 -14.54
C GLU A 225 -39.16 -3.21 -14.77
N GLU A 226 -39.17 -2.11 -15.53
CA GLU A 226 -40.40 -1.45 -15.96
C GLU A 226 -40.77 -1.89 -17.38
N ALA A 227 -41.57 -2.94 -17.48
CA ALA A 227 -41.99 -3.53 -18.75
C ALA A 227 -43.22 -2.84 -19.40
N SER A 228 -43.91 -1.95 -18.68
CA SER A 228 -45.18 -1.36 -19.12
C SER A 228 -45.13 0.16 -19.20
N GLY A 229 -44.69 0.82 -18.14
CA GLY A 229 -44.70 2.28 -17.98
C GLY A 229 -43.79 3.03 -18.95
N GLU A 230 -42.74 2.38 -19.46
CA GLU A 230 -41.80 2.96 -20.44
C GLU A 230 -42.14 2.55 -21.89
N GLY A 231 -43.21 1.78 -22.10
CA GLY A 231 -43.58 1.19 -23.38
C GLY A 231 -42.75 -0.05 -23.75
N SER A 232 -43.11 -0.72 -24.85
CA SER A 232 -42.55 -2.04 -25.21
C SER A 232 -41.05 -2.04 -25.57
N ASN A 233 -40.48 -0.87 -25.84
CA ASN A 233 -39.13 -0.71 -26.38
C ASN A 233 -38.20 0.02 -25.40
N ASN A 234 -38.57 0.12 -24.12
CA ASN A 234 -37.73 0.76 -23.10
C ASN A 234 -38.01 0.17 -21.69
N GLY A 235 -37.21 0.53 -20.67
CA GLY A 235 -37.45 0.16 -19.26
C GLY A 235 -37.03 -1.27 -18.86
N HIS A 236 -37.03 -2.21 -19.79
CA HIS A 236 -36.59 -3.60 -19.57
C HIS A 236 -35.08 -3.72 -19.22
N ALA A 237 -34.71 -4.74 -18.45
CA ALA A 237 -33.32 -5.01 -18.04
C ALA A 237 -32.35 -5.19 -19.22
N LYS A 238 -32.82 -5.74 -20.35
CA LYS A 238 -32.02 -5.90 -21.57
C LYS A 238 -31.53 -4.57 -22.16
N HIS A 239 -32.23 -3.47 -21.88
CA HIS A 239 -31.84 -2.14 -22.36
C HIS A 239 -30.65 -1.56 -21.60
N LEU A 240 -30.16 -2.23 -20.55
CA LEU A 240 -28.90 -1.89 -19.90
C LEU A 240 -27.67 -2.28 -20.72
N ILE A 241 -27.81 -3.19 -21.69
CA ILE A 241 -26.70 -3.82 -22.40
C ILE A 241 -26.92 -3.85 -23.93
N ASP A 242 -27.86 -3.05 -24.45
CA ASP A 242 -28.27 -3.10 -25.85
C ASP A 242 -27.41 -2.21 -26.77
N GLY A 243 -26.52 -1.39 -26.20
CA GLY A 243 -25.66 -0.49 -26.98
C GLY A 243 -26.34 0.82 -27.39
N ASN A 244 -27.57 1.08 -26.93
CA ASN A 244 -28.36 2.22 -27.35
C ASN A 244 -28.54 3.23 -26.21
N VAL A 245 -27.84 4.37 -26.33
CA VAL A 245 -27.88 5.43 -25.32
C VAL A 245 -29.25 6.10 -25.14
N GLU A 246 -30.22 5.85 -26.03
CA GLU A 246 -31.57 6.40 -25.93
C GLU A 246 -32.54 5.49 -25.17
N THR A 247 -32.21 4.20 -25.00
CA THR A 247 -32.93 3.27 -24.12
C THR A 247 -32.27 3.22 -22.74
N PHE A 248 -32.98 2.67 -21.77
CA PHE A 248 -32.49 2.47 -20.40
C PHE A 248 -33.27 1.36 -19.71
N TRP A 249 -32.61 0.64 -18.82
CA TRP A 249 -33.32 -0.11 -17.78
C TRP A 249 -33.92 0.87 -16.77
N HIS A 250 -35.11 0.55 -16.27
CA HIS A 250 -35.75 1.27 -15.18
C HIS A 250 -36.33 0.27 -14.17
N SER A 251 -36.19 0.54 -12.87
CA SER A 251 -36.91 -0.23 -11.85
C SER A 251 -38.41 -0.04 -11.98
N ARG A 252 -39.20 -1.06 -11.63
CA ARG A 252 -40.66 -1.00 -11.74
C ARG A 252 -41.24 0.16 -10.92
N TRP A 253 -42.13 0.91 -11.54
CA TRP A 253 -42.90 1.98 -10.91
C TRP A 253 -44.39 1.94 -11.28
N GLN A 254 -44.74 1.45 -12.47
CA GLN A 254 -46.13 1.30 -12.88
C GLN A 254 -46.76 0.08 -12.18
N GLY A 255 -47.81 0.35 -11.39
CA GLY A 255 -48.45 -0.66 -10.55
C GLY A 255 -47.70 -0.94 -9.24
N GLY A 256 -46.78 -0.05 -8.82
CA GLY A 256 -46.00 -0.17 -7.59
C GLY A 256 -44.54 -0.53 -7.84
N SER A 257 -43.72 -0.38 -6.80
CA SER A 257 -42.30 -0.74 -6.84
C SER A 257 -42.02 -2.08 -6.18
N ASP A 258 -41.00 -2.78 -6.68
CA ASP A 258 -40.44 -3.97 -6.04
C ASP A 258 -39.48 -3.56 -4.90
N PRO A 259 -39.30 -4.38 -3.85
CA PRO A 259 -38.39 -4.05 -2.74
C PRO A 259 -36.91 -4.16 -3.13
N LEU A 260 -36.08 -3.30 -2.55
CA LEU A 260 -34.61 -3.43 -2.59
C LEU A 260 -34.15 -4.69 -1.81
N PRO A 261 -32.92 -5.21 -2.04
CA PRO A 261 -31.96 -4.79 -3.06
C PRO A 261 -32.35 -5.23 -4.48
N TYR A 262 -31.93 -4.48 -5.49
CA TYR A 262 -32.08 -4.89 -6.88
C TYR A 262 -30.78 -5.51 -7.40
N GLU A 263 -30.90 -6.60 -8.15
CA GLU A 263 -29.80 -7.22 -8.88
C GLU A 263 -30.15 -7.40 -10.36
N ILE A 264 -29.13 -7.33 -11.21
CA ILE A 264 -29.19 -7.70 -12.62
C ILE A 264 -27.95 -8.54 -12.93
N ILE A 265 -28.15 -9.79 -13.32
CA ILE A 265 -27.08 -10.72 -13.71
C ILE A 265 -26.95 -10.73 -15.22
N ILE A 266 -25.73 -10.54 -15.70
CA ILE A 266 -25.38 -10.52 -17.13
C ILE A 266 -24.37 -11.65 -17.39
N ASP A 267 -24.68 -12.51 -18.35
CA ASP A 267 -23.72 -13.43 -18.97
C ASP A 267 -23.07 -12.71 -20.15
N MET A 268 -21.77 -12.46 -20.07
CA MET A 268 -21.02 -11.82 -21.15
C MET A 268 -20.79 -12.78 -22.33
N ASN A 269 -21.08 -14.09 -22.16
CA ASN A 269 -20.77 -15.19 -23.08
C ASN A 269 -19.28 -15.33 -23.45
N HIS A 270 -18.41 -14.61 -22.73
CA HIS A 270 -16.97 -14.64 -22.86
C HIS A 270 -16.35 -14.63 -21.46
N ARG A 271 -15.24 -15.33 -21.29
CA ARG A 271 -14.42 -15.21 -20.09
C ARG A 271 -13.56 -13.96 -20.24
N VAL A 272 -13.61 -13.05 -19.27
CA VAL A 272 -13.04 -11.71 -19.36
C VAL A 272 -12.20 -11.43 -18.13
N LYS A 273 -10.99 -10.90 -18.33
CA LYS A 273 -10.24 -10.20 -17.28
C LYS A 273 -10.76 -8.77 -17.18
N ILE A 274 -11.60 -8.51 -16.19
CA ILE A 274 -12.30 -7.23 -15.98
C ILE A 274 -11.33 -6.23 -15.35
N ALA A 275 -11.23 -5.05 -15.94
CA ALA A 275 -10.41 -3.95 -15.47
C ALA A 275 -11.26 -2.81 -14.92
N GLN A 276 -12.28 -2.38 -15.65
CA GLN A 276 -13.21 -1.35 -15.20
C GLN A 276 -14.64 -1.70 -15.61
N ILE A 277 -15.60 -1.18 -14.87
CA ILE A 277 -17.02 -1.18 -15.25
C ILE A 277 -17.45 0.26 -15.46
N GLU A 278 -18.28 0.52 -16.46
CA GLU A 278 -18.93 1.82 -16.63
C GLU A 278 -20.44 1.69 -16.49
N LEU A 279 -21.07 2.69 -15.88
CA LEU A 279 -22.51 2.89 -15.95
C LEU A 279 -22.78 4.24 -16.61
N LEU A 280 -23.62 4.27 -17.62
CA LEU A 280 -24.17 5.50 -18.19
C LEU A 280 -25.52 5.79 -17.50
N PRO A 281 -25.60 6.78 -16.61
CA PRO A 281 -26.85 7.08 -15.92
C PRO A 281 -27.93 7.58 -16.88
N ARG A 282 -29.20 7.60 -16.44
CA ARG A 282 -30.26 8.26 -17.20
C ARG A 282 -29.96 9.76 -17.42
N GLY A 283 -29.44 10.47 -16.43
CA GLY A 283 -29.06 11.88 -16.58
C GLY A 283 -30.23 12.77 -17.02
N ARG A 284 -29.93 13.81 -17.80
CA ARG A 284 -30.88 14.69 -18.52
C ARG A 284 -31.99 15.27 -17.62
N GLY A 285 -31.65 15.64 -16.38
CA GLY A 285 -32.59 16.20 -15.41
C GLY A 285 -33.59 15.21 -14.80
N SER A 286 -33.45 13.90 -15.09
CA SER A 286 -34.29 12.87 -14.48
C SER A 286 -34.07 12.77 -12.96
N ASN A 287 -35.11 12.36 -12.24
CA ASN A 287 -34.95 11.91 -10.86
C ASN A 287 -34.43 10.46 -10.86
N ASN A 288 -33.20 10.25 -10.38
CA ASN A 288 -32.57 8.94 -10.30
C ASN A 288 -31.81 8.85 -8.96
N PRO A 289 -32.51 8.55 -7.85
CA PRO A 289 -31.98 8.66 -6.50
C PRO A 289 -31.04 7.50 -6.09
N ILE A 290 -30.37 6.85 -7.04
CA ILE A 290 -29.31 5.88 -6.74
C ILE A 290 -28.16 6.65 -6.07
N LYS A 291 -27.68 6.12 -4.93
CA LYS A 291 -26.58 6.63 -4.13
C LYS A 291 -25.36 5.73 -4.19
N VAL A 292 -25.57 4.43 -4.14
CA VAL A 292 -24.51 3.42 -4.08
C VAL A 292 -24.86 2.27 -5.02
N VAL A 293 -23.86 1.80 -5.76
CA VAL A 293 -23.92 0.56 -6.54
C VAL A 293 -22.81 -0.39 -6.07
N ARG A 294 -23.06 -1.68 -6.21
CA ARG A 294 -22.08 -2.75 -6.00
C ARG A 294 -21.97 -3.59 -7.26
N PHE A 295 -20.78 -4.14 -7.47
CA PHE A 295 -20.52 -5.07 -8.56
C PHE A 295 -20.00 -6.38 -8.00
N GLU A 296 -20.53 -7.48 -8.51
CA GLU A 296 -20.00 -8.82 -8.26
C GLU A 296 -19.65 -9.48 -9.60
N ALA A 297 -18.69 -10.41 -9.55
CA ALA A 297 -18.22 -11.14 -10.72
C ALA A 297 -18.16 -12.65 -10.42
N SER A 298 -18.33 -13.47 -11.45
CA SER A 298 -18.32 -14.93 -11.33
C SER A 298 -17.78 -15.59 -12.59
N GLU A 299 -16.98 -16.64 -12.43
CA GLU A 299 -16.55 -17.50 -13.54
C GLU A 299 -17.62 -18.53 -13.95
N ASP A 300 -18.42 -19.01 -12.99
CA ASP A 300 -19.33 -20.15 -13.15
C ASP A 300 -20.82 -19.80 -13.01
N GLY A 301 -21.13 -18.55 -12.65
CA GLY A 301 -22.50 -18.05 -12.45
C GLY A 301 -23.09 -18.42 -11.08
N THR A 302 -22.34 -19.13 -10.23
CA THR A 302 -22.80 -19.64 -8.92
C THR A 302 -21.97 -19.07 -7.77
N ASN A 303 -20.64 -19.02 -7.91
CA ASN A 303 -19.73 -18.46 -6.94
C ASN A 303 -19.43 -17.00 -7.29
N TRP A 304 -19.88 -16.09 -6.44
CA TRP A 304 -19.79 -14.65 -6.67
C TRP A 304 -18.75 -14.00 -5.76
N GLU A 305 -17.87 -13.19 -6.33
CA GLU A 305 -16.97 -12.32 -5.58
C GLU A 305 -17.38 -10.85 -5.73
N SER A 306 -17.33 -10.09 -4.63
CA SER A 306 -17.50 -8.64 -4.69
C SER A 306 -16.26 -8.00 -5.32
N ILE A 307 -16.46 -7.24 -6.39
CA ILE A 307 -15.38 -6.52 -7.10
C ILE A 307 -15.44 -5.01 -6.90
N GLY A 308 -16.46 -4.51 -6.20
CA GLY A 308 -16.40 -3.19 -5.57
C GLY A 308 -17.75 -2.59 -5.23
N GLN A 309 -17.71 -1.53 -4.41
CA GLN A 309 -18.83 -0.69 -4.02
C GLN A 309 -18.47 0.77 -4.27
N PHE A 310 -19.35 1.50 -4.94
CA PHE A 310 -19.08 2.85 -5.42
C PHE A 310 -20.29 3.76 -5.24
N GLY A 311 -20.03 5.06 -5.12
CA GLY A 311 -21.07 6.08 -5.21
C GLY A 311 -21.61 6.18 -6.64
N PHE A 312 -22.88 6.54 -6.78
CA PHE A 312 -23.52 6.80 -8.06
C PHE A 312 -24.00 8.26 -8.13
N THR A 313 -23.73 8.91 -9.26
CA THR A 313 -24.18 10.29 -9.53
C THR A 313 -24.99 10.31 -10.81
N ASN A 314 -26.20 10.89 -10.79
CA ASN A 314 -27.04 10.99 -11.98
C ASN A 314 -26.58 12.10 -12.92
N GLN A 315 -25.51 11.86 -13.66
CA GLN A 315 -24.91 12.75 -14.65
C GLN A 315 -25.11 12.23 -16.08
N ASP A 316 -24.84 13.05 -17.10
CA ASP A 316 -24.98 12.66 -18.51
C ASP A 316 -23.81 11.82 -19.05
N ALA A 317 -22.64 11.93 -18.41
CA ALA A 317 -21.44 11.18 -18.79
C ALA A 317 -21.37 9.83 -18.05
N ALA A 318 -20.72 8.84 -18.68
CA ALA A 318 -20.49 7.55 -18.03
C ALA A 318 -19.68 7.71 -16.73
N LEU A 319 -20.12 7.01 -15.68
CA LEU A 319 -19.37 6.81 -14.44
C LEU A 319 -18.43 5.63 -14.66
N LYS A 320 -17.13 5.82 -14.45
CA LYS A 320 -16.12 4.76 -14.57
C LYS A 320 -15.71 4.27 -13.19
N TYR A 321 -15.77 2.96 -13.00
CA TYR A 321 -15.45 2.29 -11.75
C TYR A 321 -14.22 1.41 -11.90
N TYR A 322 -13.18 1.74 -11.15
CA TYR A 322 -11.94 0.96 -11.06
C TYR A 322 -12.14 -0.18 -10.04
N VAL A 323 -12.75 -1.27 -10.53
CA VAL A 323 -13.09 -2.48 -9.76
C VAL A 323 -11.88 -3.35 -9.45
N LYS A 324 -12.01 -4.28 -8.52
CA LYS A 324 -11.02 -5.35 -8.30
C LYS A 324 -10.81 -6.11 -9.60
N SER A 325 -9.57 -6.11 -10.10
CA SER A 325 -9.22 -6.87 -11.31
C SER A 325 -9.51 -8.36 -11.05
N SER A 326 -10.34 -8.95 -11.89
CA SER A 326 -10.90 -10.30 -11.71
C SER A 326 -11.14 -10.96 -13.05
N THR A 327 -11.09 -12.28 -13.10
CA THR A 327 -11.49 -13.04 -14.28
C THR A 327 -12.90 -13.57 -14.06
N ALA A 328 -13.81 -13.29 -14.99
CA ALA A 328 -15.22 -13.65 -14.87
C ALA A 328 -15.88 -13.80 -16.24
N ARG A 329 -16.93 -14.62 -16.28
CA ARG A 329 -17.87 -14.69 -17.41
C ARG A 329 -19.16 -13.93 -17.12
N TYR A 330 -19.56 -13.91 -15.86
CA TYR A 330 -20.77 -13.27 -15.40
C TYR A 330 -20.43 -12.05 -14.55
N ILE A 331 -21.25 -11.02 -14.69
CA ILE A 331 -21.22 -9.84 -13.82
C ILE A 331 -22.60 -9.61 -13.24
N LYS A 332 -22.65 -9.01 -12.06
CA LYS A 332 -23.88 -8.64 -11.39
C LYS A 332 -23.80 -7.18 -10.95
N LEU A 333 -24.73 -6.38 -11.42
CA LEU A 333 -25.01 -5.06 -10.85
C LEU A 333 -25.93 -5.24 -9.66
N VAL A 334 -25.59 -4.63 -8.53
CA VAL A 334 -26.41 -4.62 -7.31
C VAL A 334 -26.67 -3.17 -6.89
N ILE A 335 -27.94 -2.84 -6.66
CA ILE A 335 -28.39 -1.61 -6.03
C ILE A 335 -28.84 -1.99 -4.61
N PRO A 336 -27.95 -1.85 -3.60
CA PRO A 336 -28.20 -2.34 -2.25
C PRO A 336 -29.26 -1.53 -1.50
N ASP A 337 -29.94 -2.20 -0.55
CA ASP A 337 -30.77 -1.53 0.46
C ASP A 337 -29.92 -0.97 1.62
N GLY A 338 -30.52 -0.15 2.49
CA GLY A 338 -29.91 0.30 3.75
C GLY A 338 -28.81 1.38 3.61
N VAL A 339 -28.55 1.84 2.38
CA VAL A 339 -27.51 2.85 2.07
C VAL A 339 -28.08 4.13 1.44
N GLY A 340 -29.38 4.36 1.57
CA GLY A 340 -30.06 5.56 1.08
C GLY A 340 -30.47 5.51 -0.40
N ASN A 341 -30.34 4.36 -1.06
CA ASN A 341 -30.98 4.11 -2.35
C ASN A 341 -32.51 4.13 -2.20
N GLY A 342 -33.21 4.65 -3.21
CA GLY A 342 -34.66 4.54 -3.33
C GLY A 342 -35.07 3.43 -4.31
N THR A 343 -36.37 3.18 -4.44
CA THR A 343 -36.91 2.19 -5.40
C THR A 343 -36.97 2.68 -6.84
N VAL A 344 -36.57 3.93 -7.10
CA VAL A 344 -36.47 4.51 -8.45
C VAL A 344 -35.01 4.46 -8.88
N ALA A 345 -34.74 3.72 -9.95
CA ALA A 345 -33.41 3.55 -10.51
C ALA A 345 -33.50 3.44 -12.03
N ALA A 346 -32.67 4.20 -12.75
CA ALA A 346 -32.62 4.13 -14.21
C ALA A 346 -31.20 4.30 -14.75
N ILE A 347 -30.78 3.39 -15.62
CA ILE A 347 -29.42 3.34 -16.17
C ILE A 347 -29.53 3.01 -17.66
N ARG A 348 -28.89 3.84 -18.50
CA ARG A 348 -28.87 3.68 -19.96
C ARG A 348 -28.06 2.46 -20.35
N GLU A 349 -26.80 2.41 -19.94
CA GLU A 349 -25.87 1.38 -20.40
C GLU A 349 -24.94 0.94 -19.26
N LEU A 350 -24.56 -0.33 -19.29
CA LEU A 350 -23.45 -0.91 -18.54
C LEU A 350 -22.42 -1.43 -19.54
N ASP A 351 -21.19 -0.94 -19.42
CA ASP A 351 -20.05 -1.45 -20.20
C ASP A 351 -19.00 -2.09 -19.29
N VAL A 352 -18.25 -3.05 -19.84
CA VAL A 352 -17.05 -3.60 -19.21
C VAL A 352 -15.84 -3.24 -20.05
N ARG A 353 -14.77 -2.82 -19.38
CA ARG A 353 -13.43 -2.69 -19.96
C ARG A 353 -12.53 -3.79 -19.47
N GLY A 354 -11.77 -4.40 -20.37
CA GLY A 354 -10.92 -5.51 -20.00
C GLY A 354 -10.32 -6.23 -21.19
N THR A 355 -10.03 -7.51 -21.02
CA THR A 355 -9.51 -8.37 -22.08
C THR A 355 -10.20 -9.71 -22.04
N VAL A 356 -10.71 -10.17 -23.19
CA VAL A 356 -11.22 -11.54 -23.32
C VAL A 356 -10.06 -12.51 -23.15
N VAL A 357 -10.23 -13.50 -22.27
CA VAL A 357 -9.24 -14.55 -22.01
C VAL A 357 -9.76 -15.87 -22.54
N ASN A 358 -8.91 -16.58 -23.28
CA ASN A 358 -9.24 -17.87 -23.89
C ASN A 358 -9.15 -19.03 -22.90
#